data_AF-A0A0K8P7N9-F1
#
_entry.id   AF-A0A0K8P7N9-F1
#
_cell.length_a   1.000
_cell.length_b   1.000
_cell.length_c   1.000
_cell.angle_alpha   90.00
_cell.angle_beta   90.00
_cell.angle_gamma   90.00
#
_symmetry.space_group_name_H-M   'P 1'
#
loop_
_entity.id
_entity.type
_entity.pdbx_description
1 polymer ?
#
loop_
_entity_poly.entity_id
_entity_poly.type
_entity_poly.pdbx_seq_one_letter_code
_entity_poly.pdbx_strand_id
1 'polypeptide(L)'
;MPLPTPTLHTPRLRLRPFAAADAGALYALQSNARVLRYWDAPPWTDPARAEAFLASCRQMEAEGSGTRVAIETREGAAFIGWCTLFGWNPVHRKAGLGYCLDDTAWGRGYATEAVHALLRWAFDTLDLNRVEAELDTRNAASARVLDKLGFVREGLRREDCVVSGEVSDSWIHGLLRRDWQAQAQTQTQAPARTVTTPPPGAAAHPADGSTPGASRHLALVSLLVQDYDAAIAFYRDALGFALVEDTRLDEHKRWVVVRPSGAALGPAAAGVLLARATAPAQTAAIGRQTGGRVFLFLHTDDIDRDHRLYRSRGVRFVREPADQPYGRVAVFEDLHGNLWDLVQPR
;
A
#
# COMPACT_ATOMS: atom_id res chain seq x y z
N MET A 1 3.21 -30.47 -14.05
CA MET A 1 2.10 -31.12 -13.32
C MET A 1 0.92 -30.17 -13.43
N PRO A 2 -0.28 -30.64 -13.79
CA PRO A 2 -1.42 -29.73 -13.92
C PRO A 2 -1.69 -29.01 -12.60
N LEU A 3 -2.11 -27.75 -12.68
CA LEU A 3 -2.46 -26.91 -11.55
C LEU A 3 -3.92 -26.48 -11.68
N PRO A 4 -4.87 -27.22 -11.08
CA PRO A 4 -6.28 -26.91 -11.17
C PRO A 4 -6.57 -25.47 -10.72
N THR A 5 -7.33 -24.74 -11.54
CA THR A 5 -7.69 -23.36 -11.22
C THR A 5 -8.62 -23.33 -9.99
N PRO A 6 -8.29 -22.56 -8.94
CA PRO A 6 -9.08 -22.58 -7.72
C PRO A 6 -10.41 -21.83 -7.88
N THR A 7 -11.39 -22.21 -7.06
CA THR A 7 -12.55 -21.36 -6.76
C THR A 7 -12.36 -20.76 -5.37
N LEU A 8 -12.28 -19.43 -5.30
CA LEU A 8 -12.03 -18.69 -4.06
C LEU A 8 -13.23 -17.80 -3.73
N HIS A 9 -13.54 -17.72 -2.44
CA HIS A 9 -14.61 -16.88 -1.93
C HIS A 9 -14.05 -15.79 -1.01
N THR A 10 -14.61 -14.60 -1.16
CA THR A 10 -14.34 -13.42 -0.33
C THR A 10 -15.67 -12.87 0.17
N PRO A 11 -15.68 -11.88 1.07
CA PRO A 11 -16.92 -11.28 1.54
C PRO A 11 -17.86 -10.85 0.39
N ARG A 12 -17.31 -10.24 -0.67
CA ARG A 12 -18.10 -9.63 -1.75
C ARG A 12 -17.93 -10.30 -3.11
N LEU A 13 -16.86 -11.08 -3.31
CA LEU A 13 -16.49 -11.63 -4.62
C LEU A 13 -16.41 -13.16 -4.62
N ARG A 14 -16.69 -13.74 -5.79
CA ARG A 14 -16.32 -15.11 -6.15
C ARG A 14 -15.25 -15.04 -7.25
N LEU A 15 -14.13 -15.71 -7.02
CA LEU A 15 -13.08 -15.91 -8.03
C LEU A 15 -13.19 -17.35 -8.50
N ARG A 16 -13.31 -17.59 -9.80
CA ARG A 16 -13.56 -18.93 -10.34
C ARG A 16 -12.82 -19.18 -11.65
N PRO A 17 -12.67 -20.45 -12.07
CA PRO A 17 -12.27 -20.76 -13.43
C PRO A 17 -13.18 -20.08 -14.45
N PHE A 18 -12.59 -19.70 -15.58
CA PHE A 18 -13.31 -19.17 -16.72
C PHE A 18 -14.22 -20.24 -17.35
N ALA A 19 -15.43 -19.85 -17.75
CA ALA A 19 -16.38 -20.64 -18.51
C ALA A 19 -16.50 -20.11 -19.94
N ALA A 20 -16.95 -20.94 -20.88
CA ALA A 20 -17.18 -20.50 -22.27
C ALA A 20 -18.14 -19.31 -22.37
N ALA A 21 -19.13 -19.23 -21.49
CA ALA A 21 -20.09 -18.13 -21.43
C ALA A 21 -19.46 -16.77 -21.09
N ASP A 22 -18.24 -16.74 -20.53
CA ASP A 22 -17.55 -15.49 -20.18
C ASP A 22 -16.97 -14.76 -21.41
N ALA A 23 -16.90 -15.42 -22.58
CA ALA A 23 -16.25 -14.88 -23.77
C ALA A 23 -16.77 -13.49 -24.15
N GLY A 24 -18.09 -13.28 -24.09
CA GLY A 24 -18.72 -12.00 -24.43
C GLY A 24 -18.34 -10.88 -23.45
N ALA A 25 -18.43 -11.14 -22.15
CA ALA A 25 -18.08 -10.16 -21.11
C ALA A 25 -16.57 -9.86 -21.11
N LEU A 26 -15.74 -10.87 -21.34
CA LEU A 26 -14.29 -10.72 -21.49
C LEU A 26 -13.94 -9.87 -22.72
N TYR A 27 -14.59 -10.14 -23.87
CA TYR A 27 -14.37 -9.34 -25.08
C TYR A 27 -14.76 -7.87 -24.85
N ALA A 28 -15.90 -7.62 -24.22
CA ALA A 28 -16.35 -6.26 -23.91
C ALA A 28 -15.33 -5.52 -23.02
N LEU A 29 -14.83 -6.18 -21.98
CA LEU A 29 -13.78 -5.63 -21.12
C LEU A 29 -12.49 -5.32 -21.90
N GLN A 30 -12.03 -6.27 -22.72
CA GLN A 30 -10.77 -6.18 -23.45
C GLN A 30 -10.85 -5.31 -24.72
N SER A 31 -12.03 -4.87 -25.12
CA SER A 31 -12.24 -3.91 -26.21
C SER A 31 -12.39 -2.48 -25.70
N ASN A 32 -12.48 -2.28 -24.38
CA ASN A 32 -12.67 -0.97 -23.78
C ASN A 32 -11.34 -0.21 -23.68
N ALA A 33 -11.16 0.78 -24.55
CA ALA A 33 -9.97 1.64 -24.57
C ALA A 33 -9.72 2.40 -23.26
N ARG A 34 -10.78 2.74 -22.52
CA ARG A 34 -10.64 3.40 -21.21
C ARG A 34 -10.05 2.46 -20.17
N VAL A 35 -10.45 1.18 -20.19
CA VAL A 35 -9.94 0.15 -19.29
C VAL A 35 -8.49 -0.19 -19.64
N LEU A 36 -8.18 -0.35 -20.92
CA LEU A 36 -6.87 -0.78 -21.39
C LEU A 36 -5.87 0.34 -21.69
N ARG A 37 -6.16 1.59 -21.31
CA ARG A 37 -5.27 2.75 -21.55
C ARG A 37 -3.84 2.61 -20.98
N TYR A 38 -3.61 1.67 -20.07
CA TYR A 38 -2.31 1.38 -19.45
C TYR A 38 -1.88 -0.08 -19.67
N TRP A 39 -2.56 -0.80 -20.56
CA TRP A 39 -2.25 -2.18 -20.87
C TRP A 39 -1.13 -2.23 -21.92
N ASP A 40 -0.35 -3.30 -21.93
CA ASP A 40 0.80 -3.52 -22.83
C ASP A 40 0.38 -3.91 -24.27
N ALA A 41 -0.91 -3.79 -24.59
CA ALA A 41 -1.48 -4.12 -25.89
C ALA A 41 -2.68 -3.23 -26.19
N PRO A 42 -2.96 -2.95 -27.48
CA PRO A 42 -4.15 -2.21 -27.86
C PRO A 42 -5.43 -2.99 -27.54
N PRO A 43 -6.57 -2.28 -27.38
CA PRO A 43 -7.87 -2.92 -27.22
C PRO A 43 -8.17 -3.90 -28.35
N TRP A 44 -8.86 -4.97 -27.99
CA TRP A 44 -9.24 -5.99 -28.96
C TRP A 44 -10.26 -5.42 -29.95
N THR A 45 -10.06 -5.79 -31.21
CA THR A 45 -10.99 -5.49 -32.31
C THR A 45 -11.61 -6.76 -32.90
N ASP A 46 -11.08 -7.93 -32.51
CA ASP A 46 -11.50 -9.24 -32.99
C ASP A 46 -12.07 -10.08 -31.82
N PRO A 47 -13.36 -10.43 -31.85
CA PRO A 47 -14.01 -11.30 -30.87
C PRO A 47 -13.32 -12.65 -30.67
N ALA A 48 -12.63 -13.20 -31.69
CA ALA A 48 -11.95 -14.49 -31.57
C ALA A 48 -10.82 -14.47 -30.53
N ARG A 49 -10.29 -13.30 -30.16
CA ARG A 49 -9.29 -13.15 -29.09
C ARG A 49 -9.82 -13.58 -27.72
N ALA A 50 -11.13 -13.47 -27.47
CA ALA A 50 -11.72 -13.97 -26.24
C ALA A 50 -11.61 -15.48 -26.14
N GLU A 51 -11.95 -16.21 -27.21
CA GLU A 51 -11.82 -17.67 -27.24
C GLU A 51 -10.35 -18.12 -27.10
N ALA A 52 -9.43 -17.41 -27.75
CA ALA A 52 -7.99 -17.65 -27.59
C ALA A 52 -7.52 -17.44 -26.14
N PHE A 53 -8.05 -16.40 -25.47
CA PHE A 53 -7.75 -16.14 -24.06
C PHE A 53 -8.31 -17.27 -23.17
N LEU A 54 -9.53 -17.72 -23.38
CA LEU A 54 -10.12 -18.84 -22.64
C LEU A 54 -9.36 -20.14 -22.88
N ALA A 55 -8.89 -20.38 -24.12
CA ALA A 55 -8.01 -21.50 -24.44
C ALA A 55 -6.67 -21.40 -23.69
N SER A 56 -6.07 -20.21 -23.62
CA SER A 56 -4.84 -19.98 -22.86
C SER A 56 -5.00 -20.26 -21.36
N CYS A 57 -6.17 -20.02 -20.78
CA CYS A 57 -6.47 -20.38 -19.39
C CYS A 57 -6.42 -21.90 -19.19
N ARG A 58 -7.04 -22.67 -20.10
CA ARG A 58 -7.01 -24.14 -20.05
C ARG A 58 -5.60 -24.70 -20.23
N GLN A 59 -4.82 -24.10 -21.14
CA GLN A 59 -3.43 -24.49 -21.36
C GLN A 59 -2.56 -24.20 -20.13
N MET A 60 -2.71 -23.02 -19.52
CA MET A 60 -1.98 -22.64 -18.31
C MET A 60 -2.22 -23.62 -17.15
N GLU A 61 -3.47 -24.06 -16.98
CA GLU A 61 -3.84 -25.08 -16.00
C GLU A 61 -3.22 -26.46 -16.33
N ALA A 62 -3.30 -26.91 -17.58
CA ALA A 62 -2.75 -28.20 -18.00
C ALA A 62 -1.22 -28.29 -17.84
N GLU A 63 -0.52 -27.21 -18.17
CA GLU A 63 0.93 -27.10 -18.03
C GLU A 63 1.36 -26.89 -16.57
N GLY A 64 0.47 -26.31 -15.75
CA GLY A 64 0.79 -25.85 -14.40
C GLY A 64 1.73 -24.66 -14.40
N SER A 65 1.58 -23.76 -15.38
CA SER A 65 2.43 -22.56 -15.55
C SER A 65 1.90 -21.34 -14.79
N GLY A 66 0.71 -21.46 -14.18
CA GLY A 66 0.08 -20.40 -13.39
C GLY A 66 -1.41 -20.70 -13.15
N THR A 67 -2.15 -19.66 -12.78
CA THR A 67 -3.62 -19.72 -12.72
C THR A 67 -4.24 -18.40 -13.15
N ARG A 68 -5.43 -18.47 -13.75
CA ARG A 68 -6.20 -17.29 -14.11
C ARG A 68 -7.66 -17.49 -13.74
N VAL A 69 -8.20 -16.53 -12.99
CA VAL A 69 -9.57 -16.59 -12.46
C VAL A 69 -10.40 -15.42 -12.97
N ALA A 70 -11.65 -15.70 -13.32
CA ALA A 70 -12.69 -14.70 -13.52
C ALA A 70 -13.17 -14.21 -12.14
N ILE A 71 -13.48 -12.92 -12.04
CA ILE A 71 -13.97 -12.27 -10.83
C ILE A 71 -15.44 -11.90 -11.04
N GLU A 72 -16.29 -12.34 -10.12
CA GLU A 72 -17.70 -11.99 -10.08
C GLU A 72 -18.10 -11.38 -8.75
N THR A 73 -19.06 -10.46 -8.77
CA THR A 73 -19.74 -10.02 -7.54
C THR A 73 -20.64 -11.14 -7.01
N ARG A 74 -20.65 -11.35 -5.69
CA ARG A 74 -21.60 -12.28 -5.05
C ARG A 74 -23.04 -11.80 -5.21
N GLU A 75 -23.23 -10.50 -5.15
CA GLU A 75 -24.50 -9.85 -5.44
C GLU A 75 -24.67 -9.77 -6.96
N GLY A 76 -25.65 -10.52 -7.50
CA GLY A 76 -25.99 -10.51 -8.93
C GLY A 76 -25.14 -11.41 -9.84
N ALA A 77 -24.09 -12.06 -9.32
CA ALA A 77 -23.21 -12.96 -10.10
C ALA A 77 -22.65 -12.32 -11.39
N ALA A 78 -22.42 -11.01 -11.37
CA ALA A 78 -21.94 -10.27 -12.54
C ALA A 78 -20.42 -10.40 -12.67
N PHE A 79 -19.93 -10.74 -13.86
CA PHE A 79 -18.51 -10.68 -14.22
C PHE A 79 -18.03 -9.23 -14.15
N ILE A 80 -16.93 -8.99 -13.44
CA ILE A 80 -16.36 -7.64 -13.26
C ILE A 80 -14.88 -7.55 -13.62
N GLY A 81 -14.26 -8.64 -14.08
CA GLY A 81 -12.84 -8.66 -14.41
C GLY A 81 -12.18 -10.00 -14.16
N TRP A 82 -10.86 -9.98 -14.11
CA TRP A 82 -10.03 -11.17 -13.88
C TRP A 82 -8.72 -10.81 -13.18
N CYS A 83 -8.12 -11.80 -12.53
CA CYS A 83 -6.75 -11.74 -12.05
C CYS A 83 -6.01 -13.06 -12.31
N THR A 84 -4.69 -13.00 -12.36
CA THR A 84 -3.85 -14.12 -12.80
C THR A 84 -2.52 -14.14 -12.08
N LEU A 85 -2.01 -15.33 -11.82
CA LEU A 85 -0.61 -15.59 -11.60
C LEU A 85 -0.05 -16.32 -12.82
N PHE A 86 1.07 -15.88 -13.36
CA PHE A 86 1.67 -16.44 -14.56
C PHE A 86 3.17 -16.65 -14.37
N GLY A 87 3.77 -17.49 -15.22
CA GLY A 87 5.20 -17.76 -15.17
C GLY A 87 5.64 -18.35 -13.83
N TRP A 88 4.81 -19.20 -13.22
CA TRP A 88 5.17 -19.86 -11.97
C TRP A 88 6.42 -20.71 -12.19
N ASN A 89 7.48 -20.33 -11.48
CA ASN A 89 8.74 -21.04 -11.45
C ASN A 89 8.86 -21.74 -10.09
N PRO A 90 8.73 -23.08 -10.02
CA PRO A 90 8.80 -23.83 -8.76
C PRO A 90 10.21 -23.86 -8.16
N VAL A 91 11.26 -23.73 -8.98
CA VAL A 91 12.66 -23.72 -8.50
C VAL A 91 12.98 -22.41 -7.80
N HIS A 92 12.64 -21.28 -8.43
CA HIS A 92 12.85 -19.95 -7.86
C HIS A 92 11.71 -19.54 -6.91
N ARG A 93 10.66 -20.36 -6.83
CA ARG A 93 9.45 -20.14 -6.03
C ARG A 93 8.89 -18.74 -6.29
N LYS A 94 8.68 -18.40 -7.56
CA LYS A 94 8.16 -17.07 -7.94
C LYS A 94 7.13 -17.12 -9.06
N ALA A 95 6.29 -16.09 -9.14
CA ALA A 95 5.30 -15.92 -10.21
C ALA A 95 5.05 -14.42 -10.47
N GLY A 96 4.64 -14.07 -11.68
CA GLY A 96 4.12 -12.76 -12.03
C GLY A 96 2.63 -12.64 -11.72
N LEU A 97 2.16 -11.44 -11.40
CA LEU A 97 0.77 -11.10 -11.11
C LEU A 97 0.23 -10.13 -12.16
N GLY A 98 -1.01 -10.35 -12.60
CA GLY A 98 -1.75 -9.41 -13.42
C GLY A 98 -3.23 -9.37 -13.04
N TYR A 99 -3.90 -8.25 -13.29
CA TYR A 99 -5.34 -8.11 -13.10
C TYR A 99 -5.92 -7.02 -13.98
N CYS A 100 -7.17 -7.18 -14.39
CA CYS A 100 -7.93 -6.21 -15.15
C CYS A 100 -9.38 -6.25 -14.70
N LEU A 101 -9.94 -5.08 -14.35
CA LEU A 101 -11.32 -4.95 -13.88
C LEU A 101 -12.04 -3.93 -14.73
N ASP A 102 -13.34 -4.17 -14.92
CA ASP A 102 -14.25 -3.25 -15.59
C ASP A 102 -14.33 -1.90 -14.85
N ASP A 103 -14.50 -0.81 -15.59
CA ASP A 103 -14.48 0.54 -15.01
C ASP A 103 -15.68 0.81 -14.09
N THR A 104 -16.80 0.11 -14.30
CA THR A 104 -17.97 0.14 -13.40
C THR A 104 -17.66 -0.44 -12.01
N ALA A 105 -16.60 -1.25 -11.89
CA ALA A 105 -16.18 -1.91 -10.68
C ALA A 105 -15.06 -1.15 -9.92
N TRP A 106 -14.53 -0.06 -10.49
CA TRP A 106 -13.43 0.72 -9.91
C TRP A 106 -13.84 1.50 -8.65
N GLY A 107 -12.86 1.85 -7.82
CA GLY A 107 -13.08 2.66 -6.61
C GLY A 107 -13.74 1.93 -5.44
N ARG A 108 -14.18 0.67 -5.61
CA ARG A 108 -14.90 -0.12 -4.59
C ARG A 108 -14.02 -1.09 -3.80
N GLY A 109 -12.72 -1.13 -4.10
CA GLY A 109 -11.74 -2.03 -3.48
C GLY A 109 -11.77 -3.48 -3.98
N TYR A 110 -12.50 -3.77 -5.06
CA TYR A 110 -12.61 -5.15 -5.58
C TYR A 110 -11.29 -5.72 -6.10
N ALA A 111 -10.45 -4.91 -6.75
CA ALA A 111 -9.12 -5.36 -7.19
C ALA A 111 -8.26 -5.82 -6.00
N THR A 112 -8.19 -5.00 -4.94
CA THR A 112 -7.47 -5.34 -3.71
C THR A 112 -8.02 -6.62 -3.08
N GLU A 113 -9.34 -6.76 -2.95
CA GLU A 113 -9.97 -7.96 -2.37
C GLU A 113 -9.70 -9.23 -3.19
N ALA A 114 -9.87 -9.16 -4.51
CA ALA A 114 -9.64 -10.29 -5.41
C ALA A 114 -8.17 -10.72 -5.42
N VAL A 115 -7.25 -9.78 -5.59
CA VAL A 115 -5.82 -10.08 -5.63
C VAL A 115 -5.33 -10.59 -4.27
N HIS A 116 -5.80 -10.03 -3.15
CA HIS A 116 -5.47 -10.55 -1.82
C HIS A 116 -5.88 -12.02 -1.66
N ALA A 117 -7.08 -12.39 -2.10
CA ALA A 117 -7.56 -13.77 -2.04
C ALA A 117 -6.71 -14.72 -2.91
N LEU A 118 -6.32 -14.28 -4.11
CA LEU A 118 -5.46 -15.05 -5.01
C LEU A 118 -4.05 -15.22 -4.43
N LEU A 119 -3.46 -14.15 -3.87
CA LEU A 119 -2.14 -14.19 -3.24
C LEU A 119 -2.13 -15.15 -2.05
N ARG A 120 -3.16 -15.12 -1.20
CA ARG A 120 -3.30 -16.07 -0.08
C ARG A 120 -3.21 -17.51 -0.58
N TRP A 121 -4.08 -17.86 -1.54
CA TRP A 121 -4.06 -19.20 -2.13
C TRP A 121 -2.69 -19.55 -2.73
N ALA A 122 -2.04 -18.62 -3.40
CA ALA A 122 -0.78 -18.87 -4.10
C ALA A 122 0.41 -19.06 -3.16
N PHE A 123 0.53 -18.24 -2.12
CA PHE A 123 1.57 -18.42 -1.09
C PHE A 123 1.37 -19.74 -0.34
N ASP A 124 0.12 -20.15 -0.09
CA ASP A 124 -0.18 -21.39 0.62
C ASP A 124 0.01 -22.64 -0.26
N THR A 125 -0.42 -22.59 -1.53
CA THR A 125 -0.50 -23.76 -2.43
C THR A 125 0.76 -23.94 -3.28
N LEU A 126 1.35 -22.86 -3.77
CA LEU A 126 2.46 -22.92 -4.75
C LEU A 126 3.84 -22.74 -4.12
N ASP A 127 3.88 -22.66 -2.79
CA ASP A 127 5.09 -22.41 -2.00
C ASP A 127 5.94 -21.24 -2.52
N LEU A 128 5.33 -20.15 -2.99
CA LEU A 128 6.05 -18.99 -3.53
C LEU A 128 6.90 -18.28 -2.48
N ASN A 129 8.16 -17.98 -2.76
CA ASN A 129 8.96 -17.02 -2.03
C ASN A 129 8.64 -15.57 -2.45
N ARG A 130 8.18 -15.36 -3.69
CA ARG A 130 8.05 -14.02 -4.28
C ARG A 130 6.92 -13.94 -5.32
N VAL A 131 6.22 -12.82 -5.36
CA VAL A 131 5.32 -12.43 -6.44
C VAL A 131 5.80 -11.11 -7.06
N GLU A 132 5.82 -11.04 -8.39
CA GLU A 132 6.27 -9.88 -9.16
C GLU A 132 5.07 -9.24 -9.86
N ALA A 133 5.03 -7.91 -9.92
CA ALA A 133 3.99 -7.19 -10.65
C ALA A 133 4.61 -6.01 -11.38
N GLU A 134 4.14 -5.76 -12.60
CA GLU A 134 4.57 -4.65 -13.44
C GLU A 134 3.35 -3.79 -13.78
N LEU A 135 3.53 -2.47 -13.79
CA LEU A 135 2.48 -1.55 -14.23
C LEU A 135 3.08 -0.30 -14.86
N ASP A 136 2.34 0.28 -15.80
CA ASP A 136 2.64 1.61 -16.35
C ASP A 136 2.71 2.65 -15.22
N THR A 137 3.75 3.48 -15.20
CA THR A 137 3.97 4.50 -14.16
C THR A 137 2.83 5.52 -14.01
N ARG A 138 1.99 5.69 -15.03
CA ARG A 138 0.84 6.59 -15.02
C ARG A 138 -0.39 5.94 -14.37
N ASN A 139 -0.36 4.62 -14.12
CA ASN A 139 -1.45 3.88 -13.51
C ASN A 139 -1.43 3.96 -11.97
N ALA A 140 -1.67 5.16 -11.44
CA ALA A 140 -1.71 5.41 -10.00
C ALA A 140 -2.76 4.56 -9.24
N ALA A 141 -3.83 4.13 -9.92
CA ALA A 141 -4.85 3.26 -9.31
C ALA A 141 -4.31 1.85 -9.05
N SER A 142 -3.59 1.27 -10.01
CA SER A 142 -2.95 -0.05 -9.85
C SER A 142 -1.81 0.02 -8.82
N ALA A 143 -1.01 1.09 -8.83
CA ALA A 143 0.03 1.32 -7.81
C ALA A 143 -0.54 1.27 -6.39
N ARG A 144 -1.66 1.99 -6.14
CA ARG A 144 -2.33 1.96 -4.83
C ARG A 144 -2.88 0.59 -4.44
N VAL A 145 -3.25 -0.26 -5.41
CA VAL A 145 -3.68 -1.64 -5.13
C VAL A 145 -2.48 -2.45 -4.65
N LEU A 146 -1.35 -2.38 -5.35
CA LEU A 146 -0.11 -3.07 -4.98
C LEU A 146 0.42 -2.59 -3.63
N ASP A 147 0.43 -1.28 -3.36
CA ASP A 147 0.84 -0.70 -2.08
C ASP A 147 0.00 -1.24 -0.92
N LYS A 148 -1.33 -1.31 -1.09
CA LYS A 148 -2.26 -1.86 -0.08
C LYS A 148 -2.05 -3.34 0.20
N LEU A 149 -1.52 -4.07 -0.79
CA LEU A 149 -1.18 -5.50 -0.68
C LEU A 149 0.26 -5.71 -0.17
N GLY A 150 0.97 -4.62 0.12
CA GLY A 150 2.32 -4.62 0.65
C GLY A 150 3.41 -4.98 -0.35
N PHE A 151 3.14 -4.83 -1.65
CA PHE A 151 4.20 -4.85 -2.65
C PHE A 151 5.11 -3.64 -2.44
N VAL A 152 6.40 -3.84 -2.73
CA VAL A 152 7.42 -2.79 -2.70
C VAL A 152 7.85 -2.50 -4.13
N ARG A 153 7.96 -1.20 -4.48
CA ARG A 153 8.56 -0.78 -5.75
C ARG A 153 10.06 -1.02 -5.71
N GLU A 154 10.55 -1.82 -6.64
CA GLU A 154 11.96 -2.24 -6.69
C GLU A 154 12.72 -1.64 -7.87
N GLY A 155 12.02 -1.17 -8.89
CA GLY A 155 12.68 -0.61 -10.07
C GLY A 155 11.76 0.12 -11.03
N LEU A 156 12.39 0.68 -12.05
CA LEU A 156 11.78 1.38 -13.18
C LEU A 156 12.41 0.83 -14.46
N ARG A 157 11.58 0.35 -15.40
CA ARG A 157 11.98 0.12 -16.78
C ARG A 157 11.58 1.35 -17.59
N ARG A 158 12.58 2.03 -18.14
CA ARG A 158 12.37 3.22 -18.99
C ARG A 158 12.03 2.76 -20.40
N GLU A 159 11.04 3.39 -21.01
CA GLU A 159 10.60 3.11 -22.38
C GLU A 159 10.33 1.62 -22.63
N ASP A 160 9.72 0.96 -21.65
CA ASP A 160 9.49 -0.49 -21.61
C ASP A 160 8.43 -0.93 -22.62
N CYS A 161 7.38 -0.11 -22.80
CA CYS A 161 6.23 -0.42 -23.63
C CYS A 161 6.05 0.60 -24.75
N VAL A 162 5.73 0.11 -25.95
CA VAL A 162 5.26 0.94 -27.08
C VAL A 162 3.92 0.40 -27.55
N VAL A 163 2.83 1.12 -27.26
CA VAL A 163 1.47 0.72 -27.64
C VAL A 163 0.86 1.80 -28.50
N SER A 164 0.48 1.46 -29.73
CA SER A 164 -0.09 2.41 -30.70
C SER A 164 0.76 3.67 -30.91
N GLY A 165 2.10 3.53 -30.84
CA GLY A 165 3.06 4.63 -30.99
C GLY A 165 3.32 5.43 -29.72
N GLU A 166 2.61 5.15 -28.62
CA GLU A 166 2.85 5.76 -27.33
C GLU A 166 3.89 4.96 -26.54
N VAL A 167 4.98 5.63 -26.15
CA VAL A 167 6.07 5.05 -25.35
C VAL A 167 5.79 5.28 -23.86
N SER A 168 5.94 4.26 -23.02
CA SER A 168 5.75 4.40 -21.58
C SER A 168 6.74 3.61 -20.74
N ASP A 169 6.94 4.10 -19.51
CA ASP A 169 7.74 3.44 -18.49
C ASP A 169 6.90 2.49 -17.64
N SER A 170 7.54 1.44 -17.12
CA SER A 170 6.93 0.47 -16.21
C SER A 170 7.61 0.46 -14.84
N TRP A 171 6.84 0.53 -13.76
CA TRP A 171 7.34 0.22 -12.42
C TRP A 171 7.37 -1.28 -12.18
N ILE A 172 8.48 -1.76 -11.62
CA ILE A 172 8.63 -3.14 -11.14
C ILE A 172 8.33 -3.17 -9.65
N HIS A 173 7.44 -4.07 -9.24
CA HIS A 173 7.08 -4.31 -7.86
C HIS A 173 7.31 -5.77 -7.46
N GLY A 174 7.67 -5.97 -6.20
CA GLY A 174 7.84 -7.29 -5.60
C GLY A 174 7.12 -7.42 -4.26
N LEU A 175 6.55 -8.59 -4.00
CA LEU A 175 6.02 -8.99 -2.70
C LEU A 175 6.71 -10.28 -2.27
N LEU A 176 7.43 -10.25 -1.14
CA LEU A 176 8.10 -11.43 -0.60
C LEU A 176 7.21 -12.18 0.38
N ARG A 177 7.40 -13.50 0.48
CA ARG A 177 6.69 -14.37 1.43
C ARG A 177 6.77 -13.85 2.86
N ARG A 178 7.96 -13.40 3.28
CA ARG A 178 8.16 -12.87 4.64
C ARG A 178 7.29 -11.64 4.93
N ASP A 179 7.14 -10.76 3.94
CA ASP A 179 6.36 -9.53 4.07
C ASP A 179 4.87 -9.84 4.05
N TRP A 180 4.45 -10.81 3.23
CA TRP A 180 3.08 -11.36 3.24
C TRP A 180 2.71 -12.00 4.59
N GLN A 181 3.59 -12.84 5.15
CA GLN A 181 3.36 -13.51 6.43
C GLN A 181 3.28 -12.53 7.60
N ALA A 182 4.14 -11.50 7.61
CA ALA A 182 4.10 -10.46 8.64
C ALA A 182 2.77 -9.69 8.65
N GLN A 183 2.16 -9.46 7.48
CA GLN A 183 0.84 -8.83 7.36
C GLN A 183 -0.28 -9.72 7.92
N ALA A 184 -0.27 -11.03 7.58
CA ALA A 184 -1.27 -11.98 8.08
C ALA A 184 -1.24 -12.10 9.62
N GLN A 185 -0.05 -12.14 10.22
CA GLN A 185 0.12 -12.17 11.67
C GLN A 185 -0.40 -10.88 12.35
N THR A 186 -0.24 -9.72 11.70
CA THR A 186 -0.76 -8.44 12.21
C THR A 186 -2.30 -8.40 12.20
N GLN A 187 -2.95 -9.07 11.24
CA GLN A 187 -4.41 -9.17 11.18
C GLN A 187 -4.98 -10.21 12.17
N THR A 188 -4.31 -11.35 12.38
CA THR A 188 -4.76 -12.39 13.32
C THR A 188 -4.56 -12.01 14.79
N GLN A 189 -3.61 -11.11 15.11
CA GLN A 189 -3.38 -10.61 16.47
C GLN A 189 -4.18 -9.35 16.83
N ALA A 190 -5.11 -8.88 15.98
CA ALA A 190 -6.03 -7.81 16.35
C ALA A 190 -7.05 -8.34 17.39
N PRO A 191 -7.02 -7.89 18.65
CA PRO A 191 -7.97 -8.38 19.64
C PRO A 191 -9.36 -7.79 19.35
N ALA A 192 -10.38 -8.65 19.43
CA ALA A 192 -11.76 -8.20 19.58
C ALA A 192 -11.83 -7.24 20.76
N ARG A 193 -12.25 -6.00 20.49
CA ARG A 193 -12.33 -4.93 21.50
C ARG A 193 -13.40 -5.27 22.53
N THR A 194 -12.97 -5.71 23.71
CA THR A 194 -13.72 -5.53 24.96
C THR A 194 -12.86 -4.69 25.88
N VAL A 195 -13.42 -3.58 26.37
CA VAL A 195 -12.78 -2.65 27.29
C VAL A 195 -12.77 -3.26 28.68
N THR A 196 -11.59 -3.54 29.23
CA THR A 196 -11.41 -3.71 30.67
C THR A 196 -10.04 -3.18 31.09
N THR A 197 -10.06 -2.24 32.04
CA THR A 197 -8.92 -1.69 32.77
C THR A 197 -8.13 -2.77 33.53
N PRO A 198 -6.79 -2.78 33.52
CA PRO A 198 -6.02 -3.70 34.34
C PRO A 198 -5.61 -3.08 35.70
N PRO A 199 -5.53 -3.86 36.79
CA PRO A 199 -4.79 -3.50 38.01
C PRO A 199 -3.33 -4.00 37.97
N PRO A 200 -2.46 -3.58 38.92
CA PRO A 200 -1.00 -3.69 38.79
C PRO A 200 -0.34 -4.91 39.48
N GLY A 201 0.83 -5.31 38.97
CA GLY A 201 1.79 -6.28 39.55
C GLY A 201 1.58 -7.73 39.06
N ALA A 202 2.57 -8.59 38.82
CA ALA A 202 4.01 -8.60 39.03
C ALA A 202 4.67 -9.64 38.08
N ALA A 203 6.00 -9.62 38.02
CA ALA A 203 6.91 -10.29 37.09
C ALA A 203 6.82 -11.83 36.98
N ALA A 204 7.21 -12.36 35.81
CA ALA A 204 8.12 -13.52 35.67
C ALA A 204 8.60 -13.70 34.21
N HIS A 205 9.92 -13.78 34.03
CA HIS A 205 10.60 -14.44 32.90
C HIS A 205 10.96 -15.87 33.36
N PRO A 206 11.11 -16.89 32.48
CA PRO A 206 12.34 -17.00 31.68
C PRO A 206 12.27 -17.68 30.29
N ALA A 207 13.38 -17.48 29.57
CA ALA A 207 14.13 -18.36 28.65
C ALA A 207 13.60 -18.70 27.24
N ASP A 208 14.25 -18.01 26.29
CA ASP A 208 15.02 -18.47 25.12
C ASP A 208 14.40 -19.41 24.06
N GLY A 209 14.64 -19.05 22.78
CA GLY A 209 14.12 -19.71 21.60
C GLY A 209 14.04 -18.78 20.39
N SER A 210 15.20 -18.36 19.89
CA SER A 210 15.37 -17.53 18.69
C SER A 210 14.50 -17.97 17.49
N THR A 211 13.58 -17.11 17.05
CA THR A 211 12.75 -17.26 15.84
C THR A 211 13.10 -16.13 14.86
N PRO A 212 13.19 -16.35 13.52
CA PRO A 212 13.45 -15.27 12.56
C PRO A 212 12.33 -14.22 12.62
N GLY A 213 12.70 -12.95 12.86
CA GLY A 213 11.82 -11.94 13.45
C GLY A 213 10.67 -11.43 12.59
N ALA A 214 9.50 -11.27 13.22
CA ALA A 214 8.36 -10.52 12.69
C ALA A 214 8.75 -9.07 12.37
N SER A 215 8.49 -8.60 11.15
CA SER A 215 8.74 -7.20 10.75
C SER A 215 7.69 -6.29 11.38
N ARG A 216 8.01 -5.76 12.56
CA ARG A 216 7.20 -4.76 13.27
C ARG A 216 7.72 -3.38 12.88
N HIS A 217 6.82 -2.47 12.51
CA HIS A 217 7.15 -1.07 12.28
C HIS A 217 6.07 -0.17 12.89
N LEU A 218 6.44 1.07 13.19
CA LEU A 218 5.49 2.10 13.59
C LEU A 218 4.80 2.63 12.34
N ALA A 219 3.53 2.26 12.13
CA ALA A 219 2.78 2.69 10.95
C ALA A 219 2.27 4.13 11.05
N LEU A 220 1.70 4.49 12.21
CA LEU A 220 1.16 5.83 12.47
C LEU A 220 1.48 6.26 13.91
N VAL A 221 1.79 7.54 14.07
CA VAL A 221 1.88 8.20 15.38
C VAL A 221 0.78 9.25 15.45
N SER A 222 -0.04 9.18 16.50
CA SER A 222 -1.10 10.16 16.73
C SER A 222 -0.51 11.46 17.25
N LEU A 223 -0.89 12.57 16.61
CA LEU A 223 -0.58 13.91 17.04
C LEU A 223 -1.87 14.66 17.34
N LEU A 224 -2.04 15.09 18.59
CA LEU A 224 -3.15 15.94 18.97
C LEU A 224 -3.04 17.33 18.35
N VAL A 225 -4.10 17.75 17.69
CA VAL A 225 -4.22 19.07 17.04
C VAL A 225 -5.48 19.79 17.51
N GLN A 226 -5.45 21.12 17.46
CA GLN A 226 -6.62 21.93 17.79
C GLN A 226 -7.63 21.97 16.63
N ASP A 227 -7.12 22.08 15.41
CA ASP A 227 -7.91 22.19 14.19
C ASP A 227 -7.27 21.39 13.06
N TYR A 228 -8.10 20.71 12.24
CA TYR A 228 -7.60 19.87 11.16
C TYR A 228 -6.98 20.70 10.04
N ASP A 229 -7.63 21.78 9.61
CA ASP A 229 -7.22 22.52 8.42
C ASP A 229 -5.95 23.34 8.70
N ALA A 230 -5.84 23.94 9.88
CA ALA A 230 -4.62 24.60 10.32
C ALA A 230 -3.44 23.61 10.40
N ALA A 231 -3.67 22.41 10.94
CA ALA A 231 -2.64 21.38 11.01
C ALA A 231 -2.25 20.86 9.63
N ILE A 232 -3.22 20.59 8.74
CA ILE A 232 -2.96 20.18 7.36
C ILE A 232 -2.12 21.25 6.65
N ALA A 233 -2.50 22.52 6.75
CA ALA A 233 -1.76 23.62 6.14
C ALA A 233 -0.32 23.69 6.66
N PHE A 234 -0.10 23.58 7.97
CA PHE A 234 1.26 23.58 8.52
C PHE A 234 2.11 22.41 8.00
N TYR A 235 1.61 21.18 8.12
CA TYR A 235 2.37 19.99 7.72
C TYR A 235 2.60 19.93 6.21
N ARG A 236 1.58 20.22 5.41
CA ARG A 236 1.66 20.20 3.95
C ARG A 236 2.48 21.36 3.40
N ASP A 237 2.14 22.59 3.80
CA ASP A 237 2.66 23.79 3.14
C ASP A 237 3.96 24.27 3.79
N ALA A 238 4.06 24.22 5.12
CA ALA A 238 5.27 24.62 5.82
C ALA A 238 6.35 23.52 5.72
N LEU A 239 6.01 22.28 6.11
CA LEU A 239 6.97 21.16 6.14
C LEU A 239 7.04 20.35 4.83
N GLY A 240 6.17 20.58 3.85
CA GLY A 240 6.21 19.87 2.57
C GLY A 240 5.70 18.43 2.62
N PHE A 241 4.94 18.05 3.66
CA PHE A 241 4.43 16.68 3.80
C PHE A 241 3.29 16.41 2.81
N ALA A 242 3.17 15.17 2.39
CA ALA A 242 2.04 14.71 1.59
C ALA A 242 0.84 14.50 2.50
N LEU A 243 -0.32 15.06 2.11
CA LEU A 243 -1.61 14.67 2.68
C LEU A 243 -2.01 13.33 2.05
N VAL A 244 -1.84 12.25 2.82
CA VAL A 244 -2.08 10.88 2.35
C VAL A 244 -3.56 10.55 2.37
N GLU A 245 -4.25 10.96 3.43
CA GLU A 245 -5.66 10.70 3.61
C GLU A 245 -6.31 11.86 4.37
N ASP A 246 -7.56 12.13 3.99
CA ASP A 246 -8.41 13.13 4.60
C ASP A 246 -9.87 12.69 4.44
N THR A 247 -10.26 11.73 5.26
CA THR A 247 -11.57 11.08 5.17
C THR A 247 -12.47 11.58 6.29
N ARG A 248 -13.62 12.17 5.97
CA ARG A 248 -14.61 12.52 6.99
C ARG A 248 -15.25 11.24 7.55
N LEU A 249 -15.16 11.04 8.87
CA LEU A 249 -15.73 9.89 9.56
C LEU A 249 -17.12 10.20 10.13
N ASP A 250 -17.31 11.43 10.63
CA ASP A 250 -18.59 11.94 11.10
C ASP A 250 -18.64 13.48 10.98
N GLU A 251 -19.67 14.12 11.52
CA GLU A 251 -19.85 15.58 11.47
C GLU A 251 -18.66 16.36 12.06
N HIS A 252 -17.92 15.77 13.00
CA HIS A 252 -16.91 16.42 13.81
C HIS A 252 -15.51 15.76 13.72
N LYS A 253 -15.39 14.60 13.07
CA LYS A 253 -14.16 13.81 13.03
C LYS A 253 -13.72 13.52 11.60
N ARG A 254 -12.43 13.72 11.37
CA ARG A 254 -11.73 13.34 10.14
C ARG A 254 -10.61 12.37 10.48
N TRP A 255 -10.36 11.45 9.57
CA TRP A 255 -9.16 10.63 9.54
C TRP A 255 -8.16 11.33 8.62
N VAL A 256 -7.19 12.02 9.23
CA VAL A 256 -6.24 12.87 8.51
C VAL A 256 -4.83 12.35 8.72
N VAL A 257 -4.19 11.90 7.65
CA VAL A 257 -2.83 11.33 7.70
C VAL A 257 -1.91 12.15 6.81
N VAL A 258 -0.80 12.60 7.38
CA VAL A 258 0.29 13.25 6.64
C VAL A 258 1.57 12.43 6.74
N ARG A 259 2.42 12.50 5.70
CA ARG A 259 3.73 11.83 5.66
C ARG A 259 4.80 12.76 5.12
N PRO A 260 6.05 12.67 5.58
CA PRO A 260 7.16 13.32 4.89
C PRO A 260 7.16 12.92 3.41
N SER A 261 7.39 13.89 2.53
CA SER A 261 7.43 13.66 1.09
C SER A 261 8.85 13.34 0.64
N GLY A 262 9.03 12.33 -0.21
CA GLY A 262 10.34 12.01 -0.78
C GLY A 262 10.34 10.66 -1.51
N ALA A 263 11.04 10.57 -2.63
CA ALA A 263 11.04 9.38 -3.50
C ALA A 263 11.60 8.11 -2.82
N ALA A 264 12.34 8.26 -1.71
CA ALA A 264 12.95 7.20 -0.94
C ALA A 264 12.04 6.57 0.13
N LEU A 265 10.89 7.19 0.44
CA LEU A 265 9.97 6.66 1.45
C LEU A 265 9.01 5.66 0.81
N GLY A 266 9.20 4.38 1.12
CA GLY A 266 8.28 3.31 0.69
C GLY A 266 6.91 3.38 1.39
N PRO A 267 5.93 2.57 0.96
CA PRO A 267 4.55 2.59 1.47
C PRO A 267 4.42 2.28 2.98
N ALA A 268 5.46 1.69 3.59
CA ALA A 268 5.55 1.39 5.01
C ALA A 268 6.14 2.52 5.88
N ALA A 269 6.42 3.70 5.30
CA ALA A 269 6.91 4.84 6.07
C ALA A 269 5.87 5.30 7.11
N ALA A 270 6.35 5.54 8.33
CA ALA A 270 5.54 6.04 9.43
C ALA A 270 4.84 7.34 9.03
N GLY A 271 3.54 7.44 9.29
CA GLY A 271 2.76 8.66 9.11
C GLY A 271 2.39 9.33 10.43
N VAL A 272 1.97 10.58 10.34
CA VAL A 272 1.39 11.32 11.46
C VAL A 272 -0.12 11.36 11.26
N LEU A 273 -0.86 10.77 12.20
CA LEU A 273 -2.31 10.89 12.27
C LEU A 273 -2.65 12.17 13.03
N LEU A 274 -3.19 13.17 12.34
CA LEU A 274 -3.65 14.40 12.94
C LEU A 274 -4.99 14.12 13.62
N ALA A 275 -5.01 14.15 14.95
CA ALA A 275 -6.16 13.81 15.76
C ALA A 275 -6.68 15.06 16.47
N ARG A 276 -7.83 15.60 16.03
CA ARG A 276 -8.40 16.78 16.68
C ARG A 276 -8.82 16.45 18.12
N ALA A 277 -8.36 17.25 19.07
CA ALA A 277 -8.75 17.12 20.47
C ALA A 277 -10.26 17.43 20.64
N THR A 278 -10.96 16.59 21.41
CA THR A 278 -12.37 16.75 21.73
C THR A 278 -12.65 16.75 23.23
N ALA A 279 -11.70 16.30 24.05
CA ALA A 279 -11.82 16.28 25.51
C ALA A 279 -10.82 17.24 26.18
N PRO A 280 -11.13 17.82 27.35
CA PRO A 280 -10.24 18.76 28.05
C PRO A 280 -8.82 18.23 28.28
N ALA A 281 -8.68 16.95 28.63
CA ALA A 281 -7.37 16.31 28.82
C ALA A 281 -6.56 16.23 27.52
N GLN A 282 -7.21 16.07 26.36
CA GLN A 282 -6.54 16.08 25.06
C GLN A 282 -6.11 17.49 24.69
N THR A 283 -6.97 18.49 24.89
CA THR A 283 -6.64 19.90 24.65
C THR A 283 -5.45 20.34 25.48
N ALA A 284 -5.38 19.94 26.76
CA ALA A 284 -4.25 20.23 27.64
C ALA A 284 -2.93 19.56 27.22
N ALA A 285 -3.00 18.50 26.41
CA ALA A 285 -1.84 17.75 25.92
C ALA A 285 -1.32 18.27 24.56
N ILE A 286 -2.05 19.16 23.88
CA ILE A 286 -1.59 19.77 22.62
C ILE A 286 -0.28 20.54 22.88
N GLY A 287 0.75 20.24 22.07
CA GLY A 287 2.08 20.83 22.20
C GLY A 287 2.96 20.20 23.29
N ARG A 288 2.45 19.19 24.01
CA ARG A 288 3.11 18.55 25.15
C ARG A 288 3.11 17.03 25.05
N GLN A 289 3.12 16.51 23.82
CA GLN A 289 3.00 15.08 23.50
C GLN A 289 4.03 14.21 24.25
N THR A 290 5.20 14.76 24.54
CA THR A 290 6.30 14.10 25.27
C THR A 290 6.74 14.87 26.53
N GLY A 291 5.91 15.79 27.02
CA GLY A 291 6.20 16.55 28.24
C GLY A 291 7.38 17.53 28.11
N GLY A 292 7.66 18.04 26.91
CA GLY A 292 8.73 19.01 26.65
C GLY A 292 10.05 18.39 26.16
N ARG A 293 10.07 17.10 25.87
CA ARG A 293 11.20 16.44 25.17
C ARG A 293 11.01 16.53 23.65
N VAL A 294 12.05 16.23 22.89
CA VAL A 294 11.92 15.99 21.45
C VAL A 294 10.91 14.88 21.22
N PHE A 295 9.97 15.11 20.31
CA PHE A 295 8.89 14.19 19.99
C PHE A 295 9.27 13.27 18.82
N LEU A 296 9.62 13.83 17.67
CA LEU A 296 9.86 13.09 16.45
C LEU A 296 11.20 13.47 15.80
N PHE A 297 11.75 12.51 15.06
CA PHE A 297 13.02 12.65 14.33
C PHE A 297 12.73 12.57 12.84
N LEU A 298 13.00 13.65 12.13
CA LEU A 298 12.80 13.78 10.69
C LEU A 298 14.17 13.73 10.00
N HIS A 299 14.41 12.70 9.20
CA HIS A 299 15.64 12.60 8.43
C HIS A 299 15.56 13.39 7.13
N THR A 300 16.68 14.01 6.75
CA THR A 300 16.87 14.73 5.50
C THR A 300 18.22 14.40 4.88
N ASP A 301 18.32 14.52 3.56
CA ASP A 301 19.56 14.43 2.79
C ASP A 301 20.37 15.75 2.81
N ASP A 302 19.71 16.89 3.05
CA ASP A 302 20.32 18.22 3.08
C ASP A 302 19.65 19.11 4.14
N ILE A 303 20.26 19.16 5.33
CA ILE A 303 19.75 19.94 6.45
C ILE A 303 19.79 21.44 6.19
N ASP A 304 20.77 21.93 5.42
CA ASP A 304 20.92 23.35 5.16
C ASP A 304 19.83 23.85 4.20
N ARG A 305 19.47 23.04 3.20
CA ARG A 305 18.33 23.30 2.30
C ARG A 305 17.02 23.33 3.07
N ASP A 306 16.74 22.28 3.84
CA ASP A 306 15.46 22.16 4.53
C ASP A 306 15.33 23.17 5.67
N HIS A 307 16.43 23.48 6.38
CA HIS A 307 16.46 24.56 7.36
C HIS A 307 16.09 25.91 6.75
N ARG A 308 16.73 26.31 5.63
CA ARG A 308 16.40 27.56 4.92
C ARG A 308 14.95 27.58 4.45
N LEU A 309 14.47 26.46 3.89
CA LEU A 309 13.09 26.34 3.41
C LEU A 309 12.09 26.50 4.55
N TYR A 310 12.26 25.77 5.65
CA TYR A 310 11.37 25.82 6.80
C TYR A 310 11.38 27.21 7.45
N ARG A 311 12.55 27.83 7.61
CA ARG A 311 12.67 29.22 8.07
C ARG A 311 11.90 30.20 7.17
N SER A 312 12.04 30.07 5.85
CA SER A 312 11.33 30.94 4.89
C SER A 312 9.80 30.78 4.95
N ARG A 313 9.33 29.64 5.44
CA ARG A 313 7.90 29.30 5.63
C ARG A 313 7.42 29.53 7.07
N GLY A 314 8.21 30.22 7.89
CA GLY A 314 7.82 30.63 9.24
C GLY A 314 7.96 29.55 10.32
N VAL A 315 8.62 28.42 10.02
CA VAL A 315 8.90 27.39 11.04
C VAL A 315 9.97 27.90 12.01
N ARG A 316 9.71 27.74 13.31
CA ARG A 316 10.59 28.22 14.37
C ARG A 316 11.63 27.16 14.75
N PHE A 317 12.91 27.49 14.61
CA PHE A 317 14.00 26.67 15.14
C PHE A 317 14.39 27.14 16.55
N VAL A 318 14.44 26.20 17.49
CA VAL A 318 14.95 26.41 18.86
C VAL A 318 16.44 26.09 18.96
N ARG A 319 16.98 25.32 18.01
CA ARG A 319 18.40 25.05 17.87
C ARG A 319 18.79 25.02 16.40
N GLU A 320 19.77 25.83 16.04
CA GLU A 320 20.33 25.90 14.69
C GLU A 320 21.07 24.61 14.29
N PRO A 321 21.24 24.33 12.99
CA PRO A 321 21.98 23.16 12.52
C PRO A 321 23.41 23.12 13.06
N ALA A 322 23.74 22.06 13.80
CA ALA A 322 25.07 21.84 14.37
C ALA A 322 25.51 20.38 14.20
N ASP A 323 26.82 20.15 14.06
CA ASP A 323 27.39 18.82 13.95
C ASP A 323 27.29 18.04 15.26
N GLN A 324 26.92 16.77 15.15
CA GLN A 324 26.89 15.79 16.22
C GLN A 324 27.62 14.51 15.77
N PRO A 325 27.99 13.60 16.69
CA PRO A 325 28.67 12.36 16.32
C PRO A 325 27.92 11.50 15.29
N TYR A 326 26.58 11.56 15.30
CA TYR A 326 25.68 10.74 14.48
C TYR A 326 25.11 11.45 13.23
N GLY A 327 25.46 12.72 13.00
CA GLY A 327 24.85 13.51 11.93
C GLY A 327 24.85 15.00 12.25
N ARG A 328 24.33 15.80 11.32
CA ARG A 328 24.05 17.22 11.59
C ARG A 328 22.59 17.37 12.01
N VAL A 329 22.34 18.15 13.07
CA VAL A 329 21.04 18.20 13.74
C VAL A 329 20.60 19.63 13.98
N ALA A 330 19.34 19.92 13.70
CA ALA A 330 18.64 21.15 14.07
C ALA A 330 17.35 20.79 14.80
N VAL A 331 16.82 21.69 15.63
CA VAL A 331 15.57 21.43 16.38
C VAL A 331 14.57 22.54 16.10
N PHE A 332 13.39 22.14 15.66
CA PHE A 332 12.30 23.06 15.36
C PHE A 332 11.01 22.70 16.09
N GLU A 333 10.07 23.63 16.08
CA GLU A 333 8.74 23.45 16.63
C GLU A 333 7.68 23.25 15.55
N ASP A 334 6.78 22.29 15.79
CA ASP A 334 5.55 22.19 15.01
C ASP A 334 4.55 23.32 15.34
N LEU A 335 3.40 23.32 14.65
CA LEU A 335 2.31 24.27 14.84
C LEU A 335 1.90 24.50 16.31
N HIS A 336 2.08 23.48 17.16
CA HIS A 336 1.64 23.49 18.55
C HIS A 336 2.81 23.52 19.55
N GLY A 337 4.06 23.67 19.08
CA GLY A 337 5.24 23.76 19.93
C GLY A 337 5.88 22.42 20.30
N ASN A 338 5.48 21.30 19.67
CA ASN A 338 6.23 20.06 19.84
C ASN A 338 7.61 20.18 19.19
N LEU A 339 8.62 19.67 19.87
CA LEU A 339 9.99 19.69 19.38
C LEU A 339 10.25 18.55 18.42
N TRP A 340 10.89 18.84 17.29
CA TRP A 340 11.31 17.89 16.28
C TRP A 340 12.80 18.03 16.00
N ASP A 341 13.51 16.90 15.94
CA ASP A 341 14.88 16.85 15.47
C ASP A 341 14.87 16.69 13.94
N LEU A 342 15.38 17.68 13.22
CA LEU A 342 15.74 17.54 11.80
C LEU A 342 17.18 17.02 11.73
N VAL A 343 17.37 15.83 11.18
CA VAL A 343 18.63 15.10 11.21
C VAL A 343 19.09 14.80 9.80
N GLN A 344 20.32 15.20 9.47
CA GLN A 344 21.04 14.67 8.32
C GLN A 344 22.04 13.63 8.83
N PRO A 345 21.76 12.32 8.69
CA PRO A 345 22.68 11.27 9.09
C PRO A 345 23.99 11.35 8.31
N ARG A 346 25.07 10.82 8.89
CA ARG A 346 26.37 10.69 8.23
C ARG A 346 26.42 9.52 7.25
#